data_AF-A0A8K9UAR4-F1
#
_entry.id   AF-A0A8K9UAR4-F1
#
_cell.length_a   1.000
_cell.length_b   1.000
_cell.length_c   1.000
_cell.angle_alpha   90.00
_cell.angle_beta   90.00
_cell.angle_gamma   90.00
#
_symmetry.space_group_name_H-M   'P 1'
#
loop_
_entity.id
_entity.type
_entity.pdbx_description
1 polymer ?
#
loop_
_entity_poly.entity_id
_entity_poly.type
_entity_poly.pdbx_seq_one_letter_code
_entity_poly.pdbx_strand_id
1 'polypeptide(L)'
;MCRILEATKTLCLPLPPGYHTLLSVLGVRCLPRHTFLQYVDHGVLQLTEPFVSRLMTDLDNSDANEELKFSILKRLPESMEQRICHLWDHPISSACISRDYVRGLLEKHAKTKVTLSYSASPGFRPEFLPLTFLTKILLDVEDRALNPFEEQENVDARFVEETALKQTLILMGFQDK
;
A
#
# COMPACT_ATOMS: atom_id res chain seq x y z
N MET A 1 -22.26 -13.50 -29.23
CA MET A 1 -22.87 -12.43 -28.40
C MET A 1 -22.42 -11.02 -28.79
N CYS A 2 -21.24 -10.80 -29.38
CA CYS A 2 -20.73 -9.46 -29.71
C CYS A 2 -21.50 -8.72 -30.82
N ARG A 3 -22.21 -9.45 -31.70
CA ARG A 3 -22.98 -8.87 -32.81
C ARG A 3 -24.07 -7.89 -32.36
N ILE A 4 -24.66 -8.10 -31.18
CA ILE A 4 -25.69 -7.20 -30.65
C ILE A 4 -25.04 -5.88 -30.23
N LEU A 5 -23.92 -5.93 -29.51
CA LEU A 5 -23.18 -4.74 -29.10
C LEU A 5 -22.66 -3.93 -30.31
N GLU A 6 -22.24 -4.62 -31.36
CA GLU A 6 -21.80 -4.01 -32.62
C GLU A 6 -22.97 -3.39 -33.40
N ALA A 7 -24.12 -4.08 -33.47
CA ALA A 7 -25.35 -3.55 -34.07
C ALA A 7 -25.87 -2.32 -33.32
N THR A 8 -25.84 -2.35 -31.98
CA THR A 8 -26.29 -1.21 -31.16
C THR A 8 -25.38 0.00 -31.33
N LYS A 9 -24.06 -0.20 -31.44
CA LYS A 9 -23.09 0.88 -31.74
C LYS A 9 -23.29 1.47 -33.13
N THR A 10 -23.50 0.64 -34.15
CA THR A 10 -23.73 1.09 -35.54
C THR A 10 -25.06 1.82 -35.71
N LEU A 11 -26.09 1.43 -34.95
CA LEU A 11 -27.41 2.06 -34.97
C LEU A 11 -27.55 3.25 -33.99
N CYS A 12 -26.48 3.60 -33.26
CA CYS A 12 -26.48 4.64 -32.22
C CYS A 12 -27.62 4.49 -31.19
N LEU A 13 -28.06 3.25 -30.92
CA LEU A 13 -29.13 2.98 -29.98
C LEU A 13 -28.57 3.03 -28.53
N PRO A 14 -29.29 3.65 -27.57
CA PRO A 14 -28.86 3.61 -26.18
C PRO A 14 -28.97 2.19 -25.63
N LEU A 15 -27.88 1.69 -25.06
CA LEU A 15 -27.90 0.40 -24.34
C LEU A 15 -28.66 0.55 -23.01
N PRO A 16 -29.42 -0.47 -22.59
CA PRO A 16 -30.05 -0.47 -21.28
C PRO A 16 -29.00 -0.29 -20.17
N PRO A 17 -29.32 0.45 -19.09
CA PRO A 17 -28.42 0.61 -17.97
C PRO A 17 -28.06 -0.76 -17.37
N GLY A 18 -26.77 -1.02 -17.18
CA GLY A 18 -26.29 -2.28 -16.62
C GLY A 18 -26.10 -3.43 -17.61
N TYR A 19 -26.34 -3.23 -18.91
CA TYR A 19 -26.08 -4.25 -19.94
C TYR A 19 -24.64 -4.78 -19.89
N HIS A 20 -23.66 -3.89 -19.79
CA HIS A 20 -22.24 -4.25 -19.71
C HIS A 20 -21.92 -5.07 -18.45
N THR A 21 -22.49 -4.69 -17.30
CA THR A 21 -22.37 -5.43 -16.05
C THR A 21 -22.88 -6.86 -16.21
N LEU A 22 -24.08 -7.03 -16.77
CA LEU A 22 -24.69 -8.34 -16.98
C LEU A 22 -23.89 -9.19 -17.98
N LEU A 23 -23.43 -8.58 -19.08
CA LEU A 23 -22.61 -9.25 -20.07
C LEU A 23 -21.29 -9.76 -19.46
N SER A 24 -20.65 -8.96 -18.61
CA SER A 24 -19.43 -9.35 -17.89
C SER A 24 -19.68 -10.45 -16.86
N VAL A 25 -20.81 -10.43 -16.13
CA VAL A 25 -21.21 -11.52 -15.22
C VAL A 25 -21.43 -12.84 -15.97
N LEU A 26 -22.15 -12.80 -17.10
CA LEU A 26 -22.32 -13.97 -17.95
C LEU A 26 -20.98 -14.43 -18.51
N GLY A 27 -20.10 -13.50 -18.88
CA GLY A 27 -18.76 -13.78 -19.35
C GLY A 27 -17.96 -14.61 -18.35
N VAL A 28 -17.91 -14.21 -17.07
CA VAL A 28 -17.17 -14.94 -16.04
C VAL A 28 -17.73 -16.34 -15.80
N ARG A 29 -19.06 -16.51 -15.84
CA ARG A 29 -19.72 -17.78 -15.55
C ARG A 29 -19.69 -18.77 -16.71
N CYS A 30 -19.71 -18.28 -17.94
CA CYS A 30 -19.88 -19.10 -19.14
C CYS A 30 -18.60 -19.29 -19.95
N LEU A 31 -17.55 -18.49 -19.74
CA LEU A 31 -16.30 -18.57 -20.49
C LEU A 31 -15.16 -19.15 -19.63
N PRO A 32 -14.21 -19.88 -20.24
CA PRO A 32 -12.95 -20.18 -19.61
C PRO A 32 -12.20 -18.89 -19.20
N ARG A 33 -11.47 -18.93 -18.08
CA ARG A 33 -10.76 -17.76 -17.52
C ARG A 33 -9.86 -17.05 -18.54
N HIS A 34 -9.09 -17.80 -19.32
CA HIS A 34 -8.19 -17.23 -20.32
C HIS A 34 -8.94 -16.48 -21.43
N THR A 35 -10.05 -17.04 -21.92
CA THR A 35 -10.87 -16.43 -22.97
C THR A 35 -11.58 -15.18 -22.45
N PHE A 36 -12.07 -15.22 -21.21
CA PHE A 36 -12.66 -14.06 -20.55
C PHE A 36 -11.66 -12.90 -20.49
N LEU A 37 -10.43 -13.14 -20.03
CA LEU A 37 -9.40 -12.12 -19.96
C LEU A 37 -9.02 -11.55 -21.34
N GLN A 38 -8.96 -12.38 -22.38
CA GLN A 38 -8.75 -11.91 -23.75
C GLN A 38 -9.87 -10.97 -24.22
N TYR A 39 -11.13 -11.28 -23.92
CA TYR A 39 -12.25 -10.40 -24.28
C TYR A 39 -12.25 -9.08 -23.50
N VAL A 40 -11.75 -9.09 -22.26
CA VAL A 40 -11.51 -7.87 -21.48
C VAL A 40 -10.39 -7.04 -22.13
N ASP A 41 -9.27 -7.68 -22.50
CA ASP A 41 -8.13 -7.01 -23.14
C ASP A 41 -8.50 -6.37 -24.49
N HIS A 42 -9.34 -7.03 -25.27
CA HIS A 42 -9.86 -6.50 -26.53
C HIS A 42 -11.00 -5.48 -26.36
N GLY A 43 -11.40 -5.15 -25.12
CA GLY A 43 -12.45 -4.17 -24.84
C GLY A 43 -13.86 -4.61 -25.24
N VAL A 44 -14.06 -5.91 -25.50
CA VAL A 44 -15.38 -6.51 -25.78
C VAL A 44 -16.20 -6.59 -24.49
N LEU A 45 -15.54 -6.97 -23.39
CA LEU A 45 -16.12 -7.00 -22.06
C LEU A 45 -15.63 -5.80 -21.26
N GLN A 46 -16.56 -4.91 -20.91
CA GLN A 46 -16.24 -3.73 -20.11
C GLN A 46 -16.36 -4.05 -18.63
N LEU A 47 -15.26 -3.83 -17.90
CA LEU A 47 -15.22 -3.94 -16.46
C LEU A 47 -15.85 -2.69 -15.84
N THR A 48 -17.04 -2.83 -15.26
CA THR A 48 -17.75 -1.74 -14.58
C THR A 48 -17.56 -1.88 -13.07
N GLU A 49 -17.58 -0.77 -12.34
CA GLU A 49 -17.50 -0.75 -10.86
C GLU A 49 -18.43 -1.76 -10.16
N PRO A 50 -19.76 -1.81 -10.43
CA PRO A 50 -20.66 -2.75 -9.77
C PRO A 50 -20.40 -4.21 -10.14
N PHE A 51 -19.74 -4.46 -11.27
CA PHE A 51 -19.35 -5.82 -11.65
C PHE A 51 -18.18 -6.27 -10.79
N VAL A 52 -17.12 -5.45 -10.69
CA VAL A 52 -15.92 -5.84 -9.96
C VAL A 52 -16.18 -5.88 -8.45
N SER A 53 -17.01 -4.98 -7.91
CA SER A 53 -17.39 -5.04 -6.49
C SER A 53 -18.11 -6.34 -6.14
N ARG A 54 -19.11 -6.74 -6.95
CA ARG A 54 -19.77 -8.04 -6.81
C ARG A 54 -18.82 -9.21 -7.04
N LEU A 55 -17.89 -9.09 -7.98
CA LEU A 55 -16.91 -10.15 -8.24
C LEU A 55 -16.01 -10.39 -7.02
N MET A 56 -15.58 -9.33 -6.34
CA MET A 56 -14.74 -9.43 -5.15
C MET A 56 -15.48 -10.10 -3.98
N THR A 57 -16.78 -9.87 -3.85
CA THR A 57 -17.62 -10.48 -2.81
C THR A 57 -18.07 -11.90 -3.14
N ASP A 58 -18.37 -12.18 -4.41
CA ASP A 58 -18.98 -13.45 -4.83
C ASP A 58 -17.96 -14.58 -5.01
N LEU A 59 -16.70 -14.25 -5.34
CA LEU A 59 -15.64 -15.25 -5.48
C LEU A 59 -14.94 -15.47 -4.13
N ASP A 60 -14.73 -16.74 -3.80
CA ASP A 60 -13.86 -17.19 -2.72
C ASP A 60 -12.38 -16.87 -3.00
N ASN A 61 -11.56 -16.95 -1.96
CA ASN A 61 -10.11 -16.71 -2.00
C ASN A 61 -9.33 -18.02 -2.25
N SER A 62 -9.84 -18.88 -3.14
CA SER A 62 -9.04 -20.01 -3.65
C SER A 62 -7.97 -19.48 -4.61
N ASP A 63 -6.78 -20.08 -4.64
CA ASP A 63 -5.63 -19.67 -5.46
C ASP A 63 -6.01 -19.32 -6.92
N ALA A 64 -6.86 -20.14 -7.54
CA ALA A 64 -7.28 -19.95 -8.92
C ALA A 64 -8.23 -18.75 -9.13
N ASN A 65 -8.99 -18.40 -8.09
CA ASN A 65 -9.90 -17.26 -8.09
C ASN A 65 -9.17 -15.98 -7.67
N GLU A 66 -8.18 -16.07 -6.78
CA GLU A 66 -7.24 -14.99 -6.49
C GLU A 66 -6.46 -14.58 -7.74
N GLU A 67 -5.91 -15.54 -8.50
CA GLU A 67 -5.20 -15.25 -9.75
C GLU A 67 -6.09 -14.50 -10.76
N LEU A 68 -7.38 -14.85 -10.82
CA LEU A 68 -8.36 -14.14 -11.64
C LEU A 68 -8.63 -12.73 -11.11
N LYS A 69 -8.85 -12.56 -9.80
CA LYS A 69 -9.05 -11.25 -9.16
C LYS A 69 -7.86 -10.32 -9.43
N PHE A 70 -6.64 -10.80 -9.22
CA PHE A 70 -5.41 -10.05 -9.56
C PHE A 70 -5.32 -9.72 -11.05
N SER A 71 -5.66 -10.69 -11.91
CA SER A 71 -5.65 -10.50 -13.35
C SER A 71 -6.66 -9.45 -13.83
N ILE A 72 -7.75 -9.24 -13.11
CA ILE A 72 -8.75 -8.22 -13.40
C ILE A 72 -8.32 -6.87 -12.83
N LEU A 73 -7.78 -6.85 -11.59
CA LEU A 73 -7.26 -5.63 -10.96
C LEU A 73 -6.14 -4.98 -11.78
N LYS A 74 -5.18 -5.74 -12.30
CA LYS A 74 -4.08 -5.20 -13.13
C LYS A 74 -4.54 -4.56 -14.44
N ARG A 75 -5.78 -4.79 -14.86
CA ARG A 75 -6.38 -4.28 -16.10
C ARG A 75 -7.36 -3.13 -15.84
N LEU A 76 -7.59 -2.79 -14.57
CA LEU A 76 -8.49 -1.73 -14.18
C LEU A 76 -7.80 -0.36 -14.28
N PRO A 77 -8.56 0.72 -14.51
CA PRO A 77 -8.07 2.08 -14.32
C PRO A 77 -7.73 2.35 -12.84
N GLU A 78 -6.66 3.10 -12.57
CA GLU A 78 -6.16 3.40 -11.22
C GLU A 78 -7.26 3.95 -10.27
N SER A 79 -8.14 4.82 -10.77
CA SER A 79 -9.23 5.41 -9.99
C SER A 79 -10.28 4.40 -9.51
N MET A 80 -10.37 3.26 -10.22
CA MET A 80 -11.28 2.17 -9.88
C MET A 80 -10.60 1.18 -8.94
N GLU A 81 -9.33 0.87 -9.22
CA GLU A 81 -8.51 -0.02 -8.41
C GLU A 81 -8.48 0.41 -6.94
N GLN A 82 -8.24 1.71 -6.66
CA GLN A 82 -8.20 2.24 -5.29
C GLN A 82 -9.49 1.94 -4.50
N ARG A 83 -10.66 2.14 -5.11
CA ARG A 83 -11.96 1.89 -4.46
C ARG A 83 -12.17 0.41 -4.16
N ILE A 84 -11.63 -0.46 -5.00
CA ILE A 84 -11.82 -1.91 -4.90
C ILE A 84 -10.80 -2.52 -3.94
N CYS A 85 -9.59 -1.97 -3.85
CA CYS A 85 -8.61 -2.33 -2.83
C CYS A 85 -9.18 -2.15 -1.42
N HIS A 86 -10.01 -1.13 -1.18
CA HIS A 86 -10.70 -0.97 0.10
C HIS A 86 -11.82 -1.98 0.36
N LEU A 87 -12.34 -2.65 -0.68
CA LEU A 87 -13.43 -3.62 -0.57
C LEU A 87 -12.92 -5.05 -0.42
N TRP A 88 -11.70 -5.33 -0.89
CA TRP A 88 -11.13 -6.67 -0.85
C TRP A 88 -10.26 -6.85 0.40
N ASP A 89 -10.71 -7.69 1.34
CA ASP A 89 -9.98 -8.02 2.56
C ASP A 89 -8.82 -9.02 2.28
N HIS A 90 -7.74 -8.54 1.69
CA HIS A 90 -6.55 -9.33 1.34
C HIS A 90 -5.26 -8.64 1.84
N PRO A 91 -4.22 -9.37 2.30
CA PRO A 91 -2.97 -8.75 2.77
C PRO A 91 -2.31 -7.83 1.74
N ILE A 92 -2.47 -8.13 0.44
CA ILE A 92 -1.96 -7.28 -0.65
C ILE A 92 -2.72 -5.96 -0.73
N SER A 93 -4.03 -5.93 -0.50
CA SER A 93 -4.78 -4.67 -0.52
C SER A 93 -4.37 -3.77 0.65
N SER A 94 -4.16 -4.34 1.84
CA SER A 94 -3.62 -3.64 3.01
C SER A 94 -2.22 -3.06 2.74
N ALA A 95 -1.35 -3.82 2.08
CA ALA A 95 -0.04 -3.35 1.65
C ALA A 95 -0.13 -2.20 0.63
N CYS A 96 -1.06 -2.25 -0.33
CA CYS A 96 -1.29 -1.15 -1.27
C CYS A 96 -1.79 0.11 -0.57
N ILE A 97 -2.81 -0.01 0.30
CA ILE A 97 -3.42 1.12 1.02
C ILE A 97 -2.37 1.82 1.91
N SER A 98 -1.57 1.05 2.65
CA SER A 98 -0.53 1.61 3.51
C SER A 98 0.56 2.34 2.72
N ARG A 99 0.98 1.81 1.56
CA ARG A 99 1.95 2.47 0.67
C ARG A 99 1.40 3.76 0.09
N ASP A 100 0.14 3.78 -0.32
CA ASP A 100 -0.50 4.99 -0.86
C ASP A 100 -0.71 6.06 0.22
N TYR A 101 -1.03 5.65 1.44
CA TYR A 101 -1.07 6.55 2.60
C TYR A 101 0.28 7.21 2.86
N VAL A 102 1.35 6.41 2.93
CA VAL A 102 2.73 6.92 3.12
C VAL A 102 3.14 7.84 1.96
N ARG A 103 2.81 7.47 0.72
CA ARG A 103 3.05 8.32 -0.47
C ARG A 103 2.37 9.67 -0.33
N GLY A 104 1.09 9.69 0.01
CA GLY A 104 0.34 10.94 0.22
C GLY A 104 0.91 11.80 1.35
N LEU A 105 1.40 11.18 2.43
CA LEU A 105 2.09 11.87 3.51
C LEU A 105 3.38 12.51 3.02
N LEU A 106 4.23 11.75 2.32
CA LEU A 106 5.48 12.25 1.74
C LEU A 106 5.26 13.39 0.74
N GLU A 107 4.26 13.30 -0.12
CA GLU A 107 3.92 14.35 -1.08
C GLU A 107 3.44 15.65 -0.40
N LYS A 108 2.65 15.54 0.67
CA LYS A 108 2.24 16.70 1.47
C LYS A 108 3.46 17.39 2.07
N HIS A 109 4.39 16.64 2.66
CA HIS A 109 5.62 17.19 3.21
C HIS A 109 6.57 17.76 2.14
N ALA A 110 6.62 17.16 0.95
CA ALA A 110 7.38 17.68 -0.18
C ALA A 110 6.82 19.04 -0.65
N LYS A 111 5.50 19.17 -0.79
CA LYS A 111 4.84 20.44 -1.14
C LYS A 111 5.05 21.51 -0.07
N THR A 112 4.99 21.16 1.22
CA THR A 112 5.30 22.09 2.31
C THR A 112 6.76 22.57 2.29
N LYS A 113 7.71 21.71 1.91
CA LYS A 113 9.13 22.08 1.74
C LYS A 113 9.37 23.03 0.57
N VAL A 114 8.63 22.91 -0.54
CA VAL A 114 8.76 23.83 -1.69
C VAL A 114 8.44 25.27 -1.29
N THR A 115 7.51 25.48 -0.36
CA THR A 115 7.21 26.82 0.18
C THR A 115 8.29 27.34 1.15
N LEU A 116 9.03 26.44 1.82
CA LEU A 116 10.12 26.78 2.75
C LEU A 116 11.52 26.82 2.10
N SER A 117 11.61 26.59 0.79
CA SER A 117 12.86 26.44 0.05
C SER A 117 13.19 27.70 -0.78
N TYR A 118 13.36 28.85 -0.11
CA TYR A 118 14.08 30.01 -0.67
C TYR A 118 15.32 30.41 0.13
N SER A 119 15.71 29.64 1.16
CA SER A 119 16.95 29.92 1.88
C SER A 119 17.56 28.67 2.51
N ALA A 120 18.45 27.99 1.79
CA ALA A 120 19.71 27.46 2.32
C ALA A 120 20.54 26.78 1.21
N SER A 121 21.77 27.24 1.12
CA SER A 121 22.86 26.95 0.17
C SER A 121 23.31 25.47 0.09
N PRO A 122 24.15 25.11 -0.92
CA PRO A 122 24.29 23.75 -1.43
C PRO A 122 25.38 22.96 -0.71
N GLY A 123 25.05 21.72 -0.37
CA GLY A 123 25.99 20.72 0.11
C GLY A 123 25.43 19.34 -0.24
N PHE A 124 25.62 18.92 -1.49
CA PHE A 124 25.22 17.60 -1.95
C PHE A 124 26.05 16.52 -1.23
N ARG A 125 25.40 15.73 -0.37
CA ARG A 125 25.83 14.37 -0.04
C ARG A 125 24.78 13.40 -0.58
N PRO A 126 25.16 12.38 -1.37
CA PRO A 126 24.20 11.39 -1.85
C PRO A 126 23.99 10.35 -0.73
N GLU A 127 23.19 10.69 0.27
CA GLU A 127 22.79 9.80 1.35
C GLU A 127 21.31 9.47 1.19
N PHE A 128 21.02 8.18 1.03
CA PHE A 128 19.69 7.59 0.85
C PHE A 128 18.59 8.41 1.54
N LEU A 129 17.87 9.17 0.72
CA LEU A 129 16.85 10.16 1.13
C LEU A 129 15.79 9.63 2.11
N PRO A 130 15.33 8.37 2.05
CA PRO A 130 14.35 7.87 3.00
C PRO A 130 14.90 7.78 4.43
N LEU A 131 16.17 7.39 4.58
CA LEU A 131 16.77 7.18 5.89
C LEU A 131 17.18 8.49 6.53
N THR A 132 17.79 9.41 5.79
CA THR A 132 18.14 10.75 6.31
C THR A 132 16.91 11.56 6.71
N PHE A 133 15.81 11.39 5.97
CA PHE A 133 14.53 11.99 6.33
C PHE A 133 13.95 11.37 7.61
N LEU A 134 14.00 10.03 7.73
CA LEU A 134 13.57 9.33 8.94
C LEU A 134 14.42 9.75 10.15
N THR A 135 15.74 9.82 10.03
CA THR A 135 16.63 10.27 11.10
C THR A 135 16.30 11.70 11.54
N LYS A 136 16.00 12.59 10.59
CA LYS A 136 15.60 13.97 10.90
C LYS A 136 14.25 14.05 11.61
N ILE A 137 13.29 13.22 11.23
CA ILE A 137 12.00 13.13 11.93
C ILE A 137 12.21 12.58 13.34
N LEU A 138 13.01 11.53 13.50
CA LEU A 138 13.28 10.94 14.81
C LEU A 138 13.96 11.93 15.75
N LEU A 139 14.92 12.72 15.27
CA LEU A 139 15.56 13.79 16.04
C LEU A 139 14.58 14.90 16.46
N ASP A 140 13.71 15.34 15.55
CA ASP A 140 12.67 16.36 15.88
C ASP A 140 11.60 15.81 16.83
N VAL A 141 11.38 14.49 16.84
CA VAL A 141 10.51 13.80 17.81
C VAL A 141 11.21 13.64 19.16
N GLU A 142 12.50 13.32 19.17
CA GLU A 142 13.34 13.24 20.37
C GLU A 142 13.44 14.61 21.07
N ASP A 143 13.71 15.69 20.34
CA ASP A 143 13.76 17.06 20.89
C ASP A 143 12.41 17.54 21.47
N ARG A 144 11.30 17.01 20.96
CA ARG A 144 9.94 17.34 21.43
C ARG A 144 9.43 16.41 22.52
N ALA A 145 9.99 15.21 22.60
CA ALA A 145 9.70 14.27 23.66
C ALA A 145 10.54 14.69 24.87
N LEU A 146 9.92 15.42 25.80
CA LEU A 146 10.45 15.47 27.17
C LEU A 146 10.61 14.02 27.61
N ASN A 147 11.86 13.58 27.78
CA ASN A 147 12.16 12.22 28.16
C ASN A 147 11.54 12.01 29.54
N PRO A 148 10.47 11.20 29.69
CA PRO A 148 9.76 11.04 30.97
C PRO A 148 10.64 10.41 32.06
N PHE A 149 11.84 9.99 31.66
CA PHE A 149 12.86 9.33 32.46
C PHE A 149 14.06 10.24 32.78
N GLU A 150 14.09 11.49 32.33
CA GLU A 150 15.16 12.43 32.74
C GLU A 150 14.91 13.03 34.13
N GLU A 151 13.70 12.94 34.67
CA GLU A 151 13.41 13.36 36.03
C GLU A 151 13.88 12.31 37.05
N GLN A 152 15.12 12.53 37.52
CA GLN A 152 15.64 12.31 38.87
C GLN A 152 15.79 10.90 39.49
N GLU A 153 15.38 9.80 38.88
CA GLU A 153 15.46 8.48 39.57
C GLU A 153 15.95 7.29 38.71
N ASN A 154 16.68 7.53 37.63
CA ASN A 154 17.30 6.44 36.85
C ASN A 154 18.76 6.24 37.24
N VAL A 155 19.09 5.03 37.69
CA VAL A 155 20.46 4.62 38.01
C VAL A 155 21.33 4.83 36.76
N ASP A 156 22.38 5.63 36.90
CA ASP A 156 23.28 5.99 35.80
C ASP A 156 23.76 4.72 35.08
N ALA A 157 23.53 4.65 33.76
CA ALA A 157 23.80 3.44 32.98
C ALA A 157 25.28 3.03 33.09
N ARG A 158 26.19 4.00 33.24
CA ARG A 158 27.61 3.75 33.49
C ARG A 158 27.86 3.07 34.83
N PHE A 159 27.11 3.44 35.86
CA PHE A 159 27.21 2.82 37.18
C PHE A 159 26.74 1.37 37.16
N VAL A 160 25.66 1.08 36.43
CA VAL A 160 25.16 -0.30 36.25
C VAL A 160 26.20 -1.16 35.52
N GLU A 161 26.80 -0.63 34.47
CA GLU A 161 27.86 -1.31 33.70
C GLU A 161 29.09 -1.61 34.57
N GLU A 162 29.60 -0.63 35.32
CA GLU A 162 30.74 -0.82 36.22
C GLU A 162 30.45 -1.84 37.33
N THR A 163 29.23 -1.83 37.87
CA THR A 163 28.83 -2.75 38.95
C THR A 163 28.68 -4.18 38.43
N ALA A 164 28.04 -4.34 37.26
CA ALA A 164 27.92 -5.63 36.59
C ALA A 164 29.30 -6.21 36.25
N LEU A 165 30.22 -5.39 35.74
CA LEU A 165 31.59 -5.80 35.43
C LEU A 165 32.32 -6.30 36.69
N LYS A 166 32.24 -5.56 37.81
CA LYS A 166 32.83 -5.96 39.09
C LYS A 166 32.25 -7.28 39.59
N GLN A 167 30.93 -7.47 39.53
CA GLN A 167 30.29 -8.74 39.90
C GLN A 167 30.73 -9.91 39.03
N THR A 168 30.85 -9.71 37.71
CA THR A 168 31.36 -10.76 36.82
C THR A 168 32.84 -11.09 37.09
N LEU A 169 33.67 -10.10 37.40
CA LEU A 169 35.07 -10.32 37.77
C LEU A 169 35.20 -11.13 39.08
N ILE A 170 34.34 -10.84 40.06
CA ILE A 170 34.26 -11.60 41.32
C ILE A 170 33.83 -13.05 41.06
N LEU A 171 32.77 -13.25 40.28
CA LEU A 171 32.27 -14.59 39.94
C LEU A 171 33.29 -15.42 39.14
N MET A 172 34.05 -14.76 38.28
CA MET A 172 35.10 -15.38 37.46
C MET A 172 36.42 -15.55 38.22
N GLY A 173 36.49 -15.16 39.50
CA GLY A 173 37.66 -15.38 40.36
C GLY A 173 38.88 -14.51 40.02
N PHE A 174 38.70 -13.43 39.27
CA PHE A 174 39.78 -12.52 38.86
C PHE A 174 40.04 -11.39 39.87
N GLN A 175 39.45 -11.43 41.06
CA GLN A 175 39.83 -10.56 42.17
C GLN A 175 40.91 -11.24 43.01
N ASP A 176 42.17 -10.92 42.71
CA ASP A 176 43.26 -11.09 43.66
C ASP A 176 43.04 -10.17 44.87
N LYS A 177 43.42 -10.65 46.05
CA LYS A 177 43.29 -10.02 47.39
C LYS A 177 43.58 -8.52 47.45
#